data_AF-A0AAW2J9B1-F1
#
_entry.id   AF-A0AAW2J9B1-F1
#
_cell.length_a   1.000
_cell.length_b   1.000
_cell.length_c   1.000
_cell.angle_alpha   90.00
_cell.angle_beta   90.00
_cell.angle_gamma   90.00
#
_symmetry.space_group_name_H-M   'P 1'
#
loop_
_entity.id
_entity.type
_entity.pdbx_description
1 polymer ?
#
loop_
_entity_poly.entity_id
_entity_poly.type
_entity_poly.pdbx_seq_one_letter_code
_entity_poly.pdbx_strand_id
1 'polypeptide(L)'
;AFISSNCLHKLFAAEILEPLSPKLCRFIIVSALVRTVFGTLSSAALREIGAIWGLQDDLESLESVFCTIQLVLQDAEIKQRKSLAIQNWLLKLKDVAYDAENVLDRIATFGLRRRADSERGVQHKLTSFLSGKNPLLFD
;
A
#
# COMPACT_ATOMS: atom_id res chain seq x y z
N ALA A 1 4.12 8.73 9.65
CA ALA A 1 5.34 8.31 8.92
C ALA A 1 4.98 7.12 8.07
N PHE A 2 4.87 7.29 6.75
CA PHE A 2 4.73 6.17 5.83
C PHE A 2 6.03 5.37 5.89
N ILE A 3 5.95 4.10 6.28
CA ILE A 3 7.08 3.21 6.16
C ILE A 3 7.34 3.06 4.67
N SER A 4 8.40 3.69 4.18
CA SER A 4 8.87 3.51 2.81
C SER A 4 9.10 2.02 2.54
N SER A 5 8.67 1.57 1.36
CA SER A 5 8.95 0.29 0.68
C SER A 5 10.33 -0.33 0.95
N ASN A 6 11.34 0.50 1.28
CA ASN A 6 12.68 0.05 1.68
C ASN A 6 12.79 -0.69 3.02
N CYS A 7 11.79 -0.65 3.91
CA CYS A 7 11.89 -1.33 5.20
C CYS A 7 11.57 -2.83 5.10
N LEU A 8 10.69 -3.27 4.20
CA LEU A 8 10.37 -4.69 4.05
C LEU A 8 11.50 -5.46 3.38
N HIS A 9 12.12 -4.89 2.34
CA HIS A 9 13.30 -5.49 1.73
C HIS A 9 14.48 -5.61 2.73
N LYS A 10 14.56 -4.72 3.73
CA LYS A 10 15.53 -4.81 4.84
C LYS A 10 15.11 -5.80 5.93
N LEU A 11 13.81 -5.93 6.21
CA LEU A 11 13.27 -6.90 7.18
C LEU A 11 13.38 -8.35 6.67
N PHE A 12 13.36 -8.55 5.35
CA PHE A 12 13.60 -9.86 4.73
C PHE A 12 15.09 -10.19 4.53
N ALA A 13 15.98 -9.19 4.53
CA ALA A 13 17.42 -9.41 4.41
C ALA A 13 18.10 -9.74 5.74
N ALA A 14 17.51 -9.33 6.87
CA ALA A 14 18.01 -9.62 8.21
C ALA A 14 17.08 -10.61 8.93
N GLU A 15 17.41 -11.89 8.77
CA GLU A 15 17.34 -12.90 9.83
C GLU A 15 15.94 -13.28 10.35
N ILE A 16 15.52 -14.51 10.03
CA ILE A 16 14.90 -15.52 10.92
C ILE A 16 14.28 -16.60 10.02
N LEU A 17 15.04 -17.68 9.78
CA LEU A 17 14.58 -19.08 9.84
C LEU A 17 15.70 -20.01 9.35
N GLU A 18 16.20 -20.84 10.28
CA GLU A 18 16.55 -22.26 10.08
C GLU A 18 15.82 -22.90 8.88
N PRO A 19 16.35 -23.94 8.18
CA PRO A 19 15.86 -24.37 6.88
C PRO A 19 14.43 -24.91 6.97
N LEU A 20 13.48 -23.99 6.92
CA LEU A 20 12.08 -24.28 6.79
C LEU A 20 11.89 -24.97 5.46
N SER A 21 11.05 -26.01 5.46
CA SER A 21 10.73 -26.68 4.21
C SER A 21 10.35 -25.63 3.15
N PRO A 22 10.78 -25.78 1.89
CA PRO A 22 10.58 -24.75 0.85
C PRO A 22 9.09 -24.40 0.63
N LYS A 23 8.18 -25.29 1.05
CA LYS A 23 6.72 -25.06 1.07
C LYS A 23 6.30 -24.01 2.11
N LEU A 24 6.91 -24.04 3.30
CA LEU A 24 6.57 -23.14 4.41
C LEU A 24 7.15 -21.74 4.19
N CYS A 25 8.36 -21.61 3.62
CA CYS A 25 8.90 -20.31 3.20
C CYS A 25 7.97 -19.61 2.19
N ARG A 26 7.42 -20.35 1.22
CA ARG A 26 6.48 -19.78 0.24
C ARG A 26 5.21 -19.24 0.90
N PHE A 27 4.65 -19.96 1.87
CA PHE A 27 3.46 -19.52 2.59
C PHE A 27 3.71 -18.26 3.40
N ILE A 28 4.82 -18.22 4.15
CA ILE A 28 5.21 -17.07 4.98
C ILE A 28 5.35 -15.81 4.12
N ILE A 29 6.01 -15.91 2.96
CA ILE A 29 6.19 -14.77 2.04
C ILE A 29 4.84 -14.24 1.57
N VAL A 30 3.95 -15.12 1.11
CA VAL A 30 2.62 -14.70 0.61
C VAL A 30 1.79 -14.08 1.73
N SER A 31 1.80 -14.69 2.92
CA SER A 31 1.08 -14.18 4.10
C SER A 31 1.58 -12.81 4.52
N ALA A 32 2.90 -12.61 4.58
CA ALA A 32 3.49 -11.32 4.90
C ALA A 32 3.12 -10.25 3.86
N LEU A 33 3.22 -10.57 2.57
CA LEU A 33 2.91 -9.64 1.49
C LEU A 33 1.44 -9.21 1.50
N VAL A 34 0.51 -10.17 1.64
CA VAL A 34 -0.93 -9.88 1.74
C VAL A 34 -1.23 -9.01 2.97
N ARG A 35 -0.54 -9.23 4.10
CA ARG A 35 -0.67 -8.36 5.28
C ARG A 35 -0.15 -6.95 5.04
N THR A 36 0.98 -6.80 4.35
CA THR A 36 1.50 -5.48 3.97
C THR A 36 0.49 -4.73 3.12
N VAL A 37 0.00 -5.34 2.04
CA VAL A 37 -0.96 -4.71 1.12
C VAL A 37 -2.23 -4.30 1.88
N PHE A 38 -2.78 -5.20 2.70
CA PHE A 38 -3.94 -4.89 3.52
C PHE A 38 -3.68 -3.73 4.48
N GLY A 39 -2.54 -3.72 5.18
CA GLY A 39 -2.18 -2.63 6.09
C GLY A 39 -2.05 -1.28 5.38
N THR A 40 -1.55 -1.26 4.14
CA THR A 40 -1.49 -0.06 3.30
C THR A 40 -2.89 0.40 2.87
N LEU A 41 -3.78 -0.52 2.49
CA LEU A 41 -5.16 -0.24 2.12
C LEU A 41 -5.97 0.37 3.28
N SER A 42 -5.84 -0.19 4.47
CA SER A 42 -6.50 0.32 5.68
C SER A 42 -5.84 1.58 6.24
N SER A 43 -4.77 2.09 5.63
CA SER A 43 -4.05 3.25 6.15
C SER A 43 -4.80 4.56 5.90
N ALA A 44 -4.94 5.37 6.95
CA ALA A 44 -5.63 6.67 6.87
C ALA A 44 -5.04 7.58 5.77
N ALA A 45 -3.73 7.54 5.60
CA ALA A 45 -3.06 8.39 4.64
C ALA A 45 -3.28 7.96 3.18
N LEU A 46 -3.46 6.66 2.91
CA LEU A 46 -3.93 6.22 1.59
C LEU A 46 -5.39 6.61 1.38
N ARG A 47 -6.26 6.56 2.40
CA ARG A 47 -7.66 7.02 2.28
C ARG A 47 -7.74 8.51 1.92
N GLU A 48 -6.91 9.35 2.54
CA GLU A 48 -6.85 10.78 2.18
C GLU A 48 -6.43 10.98 0.73
N ILE A 49 -5.42 10.25 0.26
CA ILE A 49 -4.97 10.32 -1.14
C ILE A 49 -6.07 9.83 -2.08
N GLY A 50 -6.72 8.71 -1.72
CA GLY A 50 -7.85 8.14 -2.45
C GLY A 50 -9.01 9.12 -2.59
N ALA A 51 -9.37 9.83 -1.51
CA ALA A 51 -10.42 10.85 -1.52
C ALA A 51 -10.09 12.03 -2.45
N ILE A 52 -8.83 12.50 -2.46
CA ILE A 52 -8.38 13.58 -3.37
C ILE A 52 -8.49 13.13 -4.84
N TRP A 53 -8.34 11.83 -5.10
CA TRP A 53 -8.27 11.26 -6.44
C TRP A 53 -9.58 10.61 -6.90
N GLY A 54 -10.60 10.51 -6.03
CA GLY A 54 -11.87 9.86 -6.34
C GLY A 54 -11.78 8.32 -6.40
N LEU A 55 -10.78 7.71 -5.77
CA LEU A 55 -10.50 6.27 -5.78
C LEU A 55 -11.07 5.54 -4.54
N GLN A 56 -11.94 6.18 -3.78
CA GLN A 56 -12.39 5.69 -2.48
C GLN A 56 -13.06 4.31 -2.58
N ASP A 57 -13.98 4.16 -3.53
CA ASP A 57 -14.74 2.91 -3.73
C ASP A 57 -13.82 1.77 -4.22
N ASP A 58 -12.86 2.08 -5.08
CA ASP A 58 -11.88 1.11 -5.59
C ASP A 58 -10.97 0.60 -4.47
N LEU A 59 -10.51 1.49 -3.60
CA LEU A 59 -9.68 1.13 -2.45
C LEU A 59 -10.46 0.31 -1.41
N GLU A 60 -11.72 0.65 -1.16
CA GLU A 60 -12.61 -0.12 -0.26
C GLU A 60 -12.88 -1.53 -0.79
N SER A 61 -13.17 -1.65 -2.09
CA SER A 61 -13.37 -2.92 -2.76
C SER A 61 -12.11 -3.80 -2.65
N LEU A 62 -10.94 -3.21 -2.91
CA LEU A 62 -9.67 -3.92 -2.84
C LEU A 62 -9.34 -4.35 -1.40
N GLU A 63 -9.62 -3.51 -0.40
CA GLU A 63 -9.48 -3.85 1.03
C GLU A 63 -10.34 -5.06 1.40
N SER A 64 -11.60 -5.09 0.97
CA SER A 64 -12.53 -6.21 1.21
C SER A 64 -12.02 -7.53 0.62
N VAL A 65 -11.49 -7.48 -0.61
CA VAL A 65 -10.88 -8.64 -1.26
C VAL A 65 -9.67 -9.13 -0.48
N PHE A 66 -8.76 -8.24 -0.09
CA PHE A 66 -7.56 -8.61 0.66
C PHE A 66 -7.88 -9.14 2.08
N CYS A 67 -8.92 -8.62 2.73
CA CYS A 67 -9.46 -9.18 3.98
C CYS A 67 -9.92 -10.64 3.79
N THR A 68 -10.69 -10.90 2.73
CA THR A 68 -11.15 -12.26 2.41
C THR A 68 -9.96 -13.20 2.13
N ILE A 69 -8.94 -12.72 1.41
CA ILE A 69 -7.72 -13.48 1.13
C ILE A 69 -6.97 -13.82 2.43
N GLN A 70 -6.89 -12.90 3.40
CA GLN A 70 -6.27 -13.19 4.69
C GLN A 70 -6.95 -14.33 5.43
N LEU A 71 -8.28 -14.39 5.40
CA LEU A 71 -9.05 -15.49 5.99
C LEU A 71 -8.76 -16.82 5.27
N VAL A 72 -8.76 -16.82 3.93
CA VAL A 72 -8.44 -18.02 3.14
C VAL A 72 -7.00 -18.49 3.38
N LEU A 73 -6.06 -17.57 3.60
CA LEU A 73 -4.67 -17.92 3.93
C LEU A 73 -4.54 -18.63 5.27
N GLN A 74 -5.30 -18.22 6.29
CA GLN A 74 -5.33 -18.93 7.58
C GLN A 74 -5.80 -20.39 7.40
N ASP A 75 -6.84 -20.59 6.59
CA ASP A 75 -7.33 -21.93 6.26
C ASP A 75 -6.34 -22.74 5.41
N ALA A 76 -5.61 -22.06 4.51
CA ALA A 76 -4.64 -22.66 3.62
C ALA A 76 -3.38 -23.13 4.37
N GLU A 77 -2.96 -22.44 5.43
CA GLU A 77 -1.79 -22.80 6.26
C GLU A 77 -1.86 -24.26 6.73
N ILE A 78 -3.03 -24.64 7.22
CA ILE A 78 -3.30 -25.98 7.77
C ILE A 78 -3.28 -27.05 6.66
N LYS A 79 -3.71 -26.69 5.45
CA LYS A 79 -3.95 -27.63 4.33
C LYS A 79 -2.81 -27.68 3.30
N GLN A 80 -1.87 -26.73 3.33
CA GLN A 80 -0.85 -26.54 2.28
C GLN A 80 0.08 -27.73 2.08
N ARG A 81 0.36 -28.52 3.14
CA ARG A 81 1.35 -29.61 3.08
C ARG A 81 1.00 -30.71 2.08
N LYS A 82 -0.30 -30.91 1.78
CA LYS A 82 -0.80 -32.07 1.04
C LYS A 82 -1.43 -31.74 -0.33
N SER A 83 -1.69 -30.46 -0.65
CA SER A 83 -2.40 -30.08 -1.87
C SER A 83 -1.53 -29.27 -2.84
N LEU A 84 -1.29 -29.83 -4.04
CA LEU A 84 -0.63 -29.12 -5.14
C LEU A 84 -1.47 -27.95 -5.67
N ALA A 85 -2.81 -28.07 -5.62
CA ALA A 85 -3.71 -26.99 -6.02
C ALA A 85 -3.54 -25.75 -5.13
N ILE A 86 -3.41 -25.93 -3.81
CA ILE A 86 -3.14 -24.84 -2.87
C ILE A 86 -1.77 -24.20 -3.15
N GLN A 87 -0.76 -25.00 -3.49
CA GLN A 87 0.57 -24.46 -3.81
C GLN A 87 0.58 -23.61 -5.08
N ASN A 88 -0.17 -24.02 -6.11
CA ASN A 88 -0.33 -23.24 -7.35
C ASN A 88 -1.13 -21.95 -7.09
N TRP A 89 -2.19 -22.03 -6.29
CA TRP A 89 -2.99 -20.86 -5.91
C TRP A 89 -2.15 -19.84 -5.12
N LEU A 90 -1.33 -20.29 -4.16
CA LEU A 90 -0.43 -19.42 -3.40
C LEU A 90 0.62 -18.73 -4.27
N LEU A 91 1.13 -19.39 -5.31
CA LEU A 91 2.05 -18.77 -6.27
C LEU A 91 1.38 -17.60 -6.99
N LYS A 92 0.19 -17.83 -7.54
CA LYS A 92 -0.57 -16.77 -8.23
C LYS A 92 -0.93 -15.63 -7.30
N LEU A 93 -1.32 -15.95 -6.06
CA LEU A 93 -1.64 -14.95 -5.06
C LEU A 93 -0.43 -14.07 -4.70
N LYS A 94 0.76 -14.67 -4.62
CA LYS A 94 2.01 -13.92 -4.44
C LYS A 94 2.16 -12.85 -5.52
N ASP A 95 1.99 -13.22 -6.78
CA ASP A 95 2.22 -12.33 -7.92
C ASP A 95 1.19 -11.19 -7.93
N VAL A 96 -0.09 -11.50 -7.69
CA VAL A 96 -1.15 -10.48 -7.57
C VAL A 96 -0.90 -9.52 -6.40
N ALA A 97 -0.43 -10.03 -5.26
CA ALA A 97 -0.15 -9.18 -4.11
C ALA A 97 1.06 -8.25 -4.34
N TYR A 98 2.07 -8.70 -5.12
CA TYR A 98 3.17 -7.83 -5.54
C TYR A 98 2.70 -6.73 -6.49
N ASP A 99 1.84 -7.06 -7.44
CA ASP A 99 1.27 -6.07 -8.36
C ASP A 99 0.46 -5.01 -7.60
N ALA A 100 -0.34 -5.45 -6.62
CA ALA A 100 -1.12 -4.55 -5.75
C ALA A 100 -0.21 -3.63 -4.93
N GLU A 101 0.84 -4.17 -4.28
CA GLU A 101 1.81 -3.37 -3.53
C GLU A 101 2.45 -2.28 -4.41
N ASN A 102 2.93 -2.64 -5.60
CA ASN A 102 3.55 -1.69 -6.54
C ASN A 102 2.56 -0.62 -7.03
N VAL A 103 1.30 -0.98 -7.29
CA VAL A 103 0.27 0.01 -7.66
C VAL A 103 -0.03 0.96 -6.49
N LEU A 104 -0.16 0.45 -5.27
CA LEU A 104 -0.40 1.26 -4.08
C LEU A 104 0.76 2.23 -3.80
N ASP A 105 2.00 1.79 -3.94
CA ASP A 105 3.19 2.63 -3.82
C ASP A 105 3.18 3.79 -4.85
N ARG A 106 2.75 3.51 -6.08
CA ARG A 106 2.61 4.53 -7.13
C ARG A 106 1.49 5.52 -6.81
N ILE A 107 0.33 5.05 -6.37
CA ILE A 107 -0.78 5.91 -5.95
C ILE A 107 -0.34 6.83 -4.80
N ALA A 108 0.33 6.28 -3.79
CA ALA A 108 0.85 7.06 -2.68
C ALA A 108 1.85 8.13 -3.15
N THR A 109 2.80 7.74 -4.01
CA THR A 109 3.82 8.64 -4.56
C THR A 109 3.21 9.77 -5.38
N PHE A 110 2.32 9.47 -6.31
CA PHE A 110 1.68 10.49 -7.13
C PHE A 110 0.71 11.35 -6.33
N GLY A 111 -0.01 10.77 -5.37
CA GLY A 111 -0.88 11.47 -4.44
C GLY A 111 -0.15 12.55 -3.66
N LEU A 112 0.99 12.19 -3.06
CA LEU A 112 1.85 13.12 -2.33
C LEU A 112 2.40 14.23 -3.24
N ARG A 113 2.84 13.89 -4.45
CA ARG A 113 3.34 14.87 -5.42
C ARG A 113 2.26 15.90 -5.78
N ARG A 114 1.05 15.44 -6.07
CA ARG A 114 -0.08 16.31 -6.43
C ARG A 114 -0.49 17.22 -5.27
N ARG A 115 -0.49 16.71 -4.04
CA ARG A 115 -0.71 17.52 -2.83
C ARG A 115 0.33 18.65 -2.73
N ALA A 116 1.61 18.32 -2.87
CA ALA A 116 2.70 19.30 -2.84
C ALA A 116 2.62 20.33 -3.99
N ASP A 117 2.23 19.90 -5.20
CA ASP A 117 2.03 20.82 -6.33
C ASP A 117 0.86 21.79 -6.09
N SER A 118 -0.24 21.30 -5.51
CA SER A 118 -1.39 22.13 -5.12
C SER A 118 -0.99 23.15 -4.05
N GLU A 119 -0.26 22.74 -3.02
CA GLU A 119 0.22 23.63 -1.95
C GLU A 119 1.17 24.71 -2.50
N ARG A 120 2.11 24.34 -3.39
CA ARG A 120 2.98 25.29 -4.07
C ARG A 120 2.21 26.29 -4.92
N GLY A 121 1.18 25.83 -5.64
CA GLY A 121 0.30 26.72 -6.41
C GLY A 121 -0.42 27.74 -5.53
N VAL A 122 -0.93 27.32 -4.36
CA VAL A 122 -1.56 28.20 -3.38
C VAL A 122 -0.55 29.20 -2.80
N GLN A 123 0.65 28.74 -2.43
CA GLN A 123 1.70 29.62 -1.92
C GLN A 123 2.13 30.66 -2.95
N HIS A 124 2.36 30.26 -4.20
CA HIS A 124 2.71 31.18 -5.29
C HIS A 124 1.60 32.21 -5.54
N LYS A 125 0.34 31.80 -5.41
CA LYS A 125 -0.80 32.71 -5.54
C LYS A 125 -0.86 33.69 -4.37
N LEU A 126 -0.70 33.23 -3.13
CA LEU A 126 -0.62 34.09 -1.95
C LEU A 126 0.53 35.09 -2.03
N THR A 127 1.74 34.65 -2.38
CA THR A 127 2.88 35.55 -2.55
C THR A 127 2.63 36.57 -3.65
N SER A 128 1.97 36.20 -4.77
CA SER A 128 1.59 37.16 -5.81
C SER A 128 0.58 38.21 -5.34
N PHE A 129 -0.40 37.84 -4.50
CA PHE A 129 -1.35 38.78 -3.90
C PHE A 129 -0.69 39.72 -2.89
N LEU A 130 0.30 39.24 -2.14
CA LEU A 130 0.99 40.03 -1.11
C LEU A 130 2.12 40.88 -1.67
N SER A 131 2.72 40.49 -2.81
CA SER A 131 3.92 41.14 -3.38
C SER A 131 3.64 42.46 -4.11
N GLY A 132 2.38 42.78 -4.44
CA GLY A 132 2.10 44.09 -5.01
C GLY A 132 0.62 44.38 -5.26
N LYS A 133 0.07 45.27 -4.42
CA LYS A 133 -1.26 45.89 -4.52
C LYS A 133 -2.43 45.04 -4.03
N ASN A 134 -2.52 44.86 -2.71
CA ASN A 134 -3.84 44.80 -2.07
C ASN A 134 -4.31 46.24 -1.78
N PRO A 135 -5.38 46.75 -2.43
CA PRO A 135 -5.96 48.05 -2.12
C PRO A 135 -6.81 48.04 -0.83
N LEU A 136 -6.70 47.00 0.01
CA LEU A 136 -7.48 46.81 1.23
C LEU A 136 -6.65 46.98 2.53
N LEU A 137 -5.47 47.62 2.44
CA LEU A 137 -4.72 48.04 3.62
C LEU A 137 -4.95 49.54 3.85
N PHE A 138 -5.99 49.79 4.64
CA PHE A 138 -6.29 50.93 5.52
C PHE A 138 -6.11 52.36 4.98
N ASP A 139 -7.25 53.05 4.82
CA ASP A 139 -7.37 54.50 5.11
C ASP A 139 -7.04 54.79 6.58
#